data_AF-A0A812J7U2-F1
#
_entry.id   AF-A0A812J7U2-F1
#
_cell.length_a   1.000
_cell.length_b   1.000
_cell.length_c   1.000
_cell.angle_alpha   90.00
_cell.angle_beta   90.00
_cell.angle_gamma   90.00
#
_symmetry.space_group_name_H-M   'P 1'
#
loop_
_entity.id
_entity.type
_entity.pdbx_description
1 polymer ?
#
loop_
_entity_poly.entity_id
_entity_poly.type
_entity_poly.pdbx_seq_one_letter_code
_entity_poly.pdbx_strand_id
1 'polypeptide(L)'
;MRLLPAGEQSSIWSTLHAQLAGAKDFPFDQGAFQARTVSGDEEGLWAVLATNFLMGRMGHDLLSHGQGKPLGLMDLGGSSTQIGIPSPVAAEKGINFSSGVLVKSYLGFGMTHIQHKVRSKFGSDLSCYMPGSQTKEEGPLQGDRFGDAPNCRKLIADLLQQESTSCLAESQSACLGDLKGNQESAWAIEGDVDFYGVSGLTYVMDFVRWWLQNSEQKHPFLDTYPKPTLNELQSAVDLMCSGQYQKIKDWTDQKTKRHQFTDYDNLPFRCFQANYILVLL
;
A
#
# COMPACT_ATOMS: atom_id res chain seq x y z
N MET A 1 2.07 4.17 -15.91
CA MET A 1 1.51 5.25 -16.75
C MET A 1 1.59 6.63 -16.11
N ARG A 2 1.15 6.84 -14.85
CA ARG A 2 1.14 8.16 -14.18
C ARG A 2 2.48 8.91 -14.17
N LEU A 3 3.60 8.19 -14.16
CA LEU A 3 4.96 8.78 -14.14
C LEU A 3 5.50 9.15 -15.53
N LEU A 4 4.80 8.81 -16.62
CA LEU A 4 5.23 9.18 -17.97
C LEU A 4 4.81 10.62 -18.30
N PRO A 5 5.54 11.32 -19.20
CA PRO A 5 5.08 12.59 -19.74
C PRO A 5 3.68 12.50 -20.35
N ALA A 6 2.88 13.57 -20.21
CA ALA A 6 1.48 13.57 -20.65
C ALA A 6 1.32 13.25 -22.14
N GLY A 7 2.23 13.72 -23.00
CA GLY A 7 2.22 13.41 -24.43
C GLY A 7 2.41 11.92 -24.73
N GLU A 8 3.27 11.24 -23.98
CA GLU A 8 3.50 9.80 -24.11
C GLU A 8 2.27 9.00 -23.64
N GLN A 9 1.68 9.39 -22.51
CA GLN A 9 0.45 8.76 -22.02
C GLN A 9 -0.67 8.86 -23.07
N SER A 10 -0.90 10.05 -23.61
CA SER A 10 -1.92 10.29 -24.64
C SER A 10 -1.68 9.47 -25.91
N SER A 11 -0.42 9.37 -26.35
CA SER A 11 -0.05 8.57 -27.53
C SER A 11 -0.36 7.07 -27.33
N ILE A 12 0.02 6.53 -26.17
CA ILE A 12 -0.22 5.13 -25.82
C ILE A 12 -1.73 4.84 -25.75
N TRP A 13 -2.48 5.68 -25.02
CA TRP A 13 -3.91 5.44 -24.81
C TRP A 13 -4.76 5.65 -26.06
N SER A 14 -4.43 6.65 -26.90
CA SER A 14 -5.13 6.86 -28.18
C SER A 14 -4.91 5.69 -29.14
N THR A 15 -3.69 5.14 -29.18
CA THR A 15 -3.37 3.94 -29.97
C THR A 15 -4.15 2.73 -29.47
N LEU A 16 -4.16 2.49 -28.15
CA LEU A 16 -4.90 1.38 -27.56
C LEU A 16 -6.41 1.51 -27.79
N HIS A 17 -6.95 2.71 -27.62
CA HIS A 17 -8.36 3.00 -27.86
C HIS A 17 -8.74 2.66 -29.30
N ALA A 18 -7.98 3.16 -30.28
CA ALA A 18 -8.24 2.91 -31.70
C ALA A 18 -8.20 1.41 -32.05
N GLN A 19 -7.25 0.66 -31.47
CA GLN A 19 -7.13 -0.78 -31.72
C GLN A 19 -8.27 -1.58 -31.08
N LEU A 20 -8.63 -1.27 -29.83
CA LEU A 20 -9.70 -1.97 -29.12
C LEU A 20 -11.06 -1.66 -29.75
N ALA A 21 -11.37 -0.37 -29.96
CA ALA A 21 -12.64 0.05 -30.56
C ALA A 21 -12.78 -0.46 -32.01
N GLY A 22 -11.68 -0.60 -32.75
CA GLY A 22 -11.66 -1.15 -34.11
C GLY A 22 -11.74 -2.68 -34.19
N ALA A 23 -11.74 -3.40 -33.06
CA ALA A 23 -11.83 -4.86 -33.07
C ALA A 23 -13.21 -5.32 -33.53
N LYS A 24 -13.25 -6.36 -34.38
CA LYS A 24 -14.47 -6.89 -35.01
C LYS A 24 -15.57 -7.27 -34.00
N ASP A 25 -15.16 -7.72 -32.82
CA ASP A 25 -16.06 -8.21 -31.77
C ASP A 25 -15.97 -7.32 -30.50
N PHE A 26 -15.73 -6.01 -30.66
CA PHE A 26 -15.64 -5.09 -29.52
C PHE A 26 -17.01 -4.96 -28.82
N PRO A 27 -17.13 -5.39 -27.55
CA PRO A 27 -18.44 -5.55 -26.90
C PRO A 27 -18.96 -4.27 -26.23
N PHE A 28 -18.20 -3.18 -26.25
CA PHE A 28 -18.54 -1.92 -25.58
C PHE A 28 -18.99 -0.85 -26.59
N ASP A 29 -19.79 0.09 -26.10
CA ASP A 29 -20.14 1.30 -26.85
C ASP A 29 -18.87 2.11 -27.16
N GLN A 30 -18.58 2.30 -28.45
CA GLN A 30 -17.37 3.00 -28.91
C GLN A 30 -17.34 4.49 -28.50
N GLY A 31 -18.51 5.13 -28.40
CA GLY A 31 -18.63 6.53 -28.01
C GLY A 31 -18.49 6.74 -26.49
N ALA A 32 -18.79 5.72 -25.69
CA ALA A 32 -18.64 5.75 -24.23
C ALA A 32 -17.32 5.13 -23.74
N PHE A 33 -16.66 4.30 -24.55
CA PHE A 33 -15.43 3.62 -24.15
C PHE A 33 -14.28 4.60 -23.92
N GLN A 34 -13.65 4.49 -22.75
CA GLN A 34 -12.47 5.27 -22.39
C GLN A 34 -11.30 4.32 -22.11
N ALA A 35 -10.17 4.58 -22.76
CA ALA A 35 -8.88 4.01 -22.38
C ALA A 35 -8.01 5.15 -21.86
N ARG A 36 -7.66 5.15 -20.58
CA ARG A 36 -6.90 6.22 -19.94
C ARG A 36 -6.19 5.75 -18.69
N THR A 37 -5.23 6.57 -18.23
CA THR A 37 -4.64 6.42 -16.91
C THR A 37 -5.69 6.78 -15.86
N VAL A 38 -5.94 5.85 -14.94
CA VAL A 38 -6.76 6.08 -13.75
C VAL A 38 -6.00 6.99 -12.79
N SER A 39 -6.62 8.04 -12.25
CA SER A 39 -5.99 8.89 -11.23
C SER A 39 -5.84 8.14 -9.92
N GLY A 40 -4.99 8.61 -9.02
CA GLY A 40 -4.86 7.98 -7.70
C GLY A 40 -6.15 8.08 -6.86
N ASP A 41 -6.88 9.19 -6.99
CA ASP A 41 -8.14 9.39 -6.27
C ASP A 41 -9.25 8.50 -6.83
N GLU A 42 -9.27 8.25 -8.14
CA GLU A 42 -10.20 7.28 -8.75
C GLU A 42 -9.90 5.86 -8.28
N GLU A 43 -8.63 5.47 -8.23
CA GLU A 43 -8.20 4.16 -7.71
C GLU A 43 -8.65 3.97 -6.26
N GLY A 44 -8.40 4.96 -5.40
CA GLY A 44 -8.84 4.93 -4.00
C GLY A 44 -10.36 4.87 -3.85
N LEU A 45 -11.10 5.69 -4.60
CA LEU A 45 -12.57 5.71 -4.58
C LEU A 45 -13.13 4.34 -5.01
N TRP A 46 -12.69 3.83 -6.15
CA TRP A 46 -13.19 2.56 -6.68
C TRP A 46 -12.87 1.38 -5.77
N ALA A 47 -11.72 1.40 -5.11
CA ALA A 47 -11.35 0.34 -4.17
C ALA A 47 -12.19 0.38 -2.87
N VAL A 48 -12.52 1.57 -2.33
CA VAL A 48 -13.48 1.67 -1.21
C VAL A 48 -14.86 1.20 -1.64
N LEU A 49 -15.33 1.61 -2.83
CA LEU A 49 -16.64 1.20 -3.34
C LEU A 49 -16.70 -0.32 -3.52
N ALA A 50 -15.69 -0.91 -4.15
CA ALA A 50 -15.60 -2.36 -4.33
C ALA A 50 -15.61 -3.10 -2.98
N THR A 51 -14.84 -2.62 -2.00
CA THR A 51 -14.81 -3.20 -0.66
C THR A 51 -16.18 -3.18 -0.01
N ASN A 52 -16.85 -2.03 0.00
CA ASN A 52 -18.16 -1.90 0.63
C ASN A 52 -19.26 -2.67 -0.12
N PHE A 53 -19.18 -2.76 -1.44
CA PHE A 53 -20.08 -3.59 -2.23
C PHE A 53 -19.90 -5.08 -1.92
N LEU A 54 -18.67 -5.60 -1.98
CA LEU A 54 -18.35 -7.01 -1.73
C LEU A 54 -18.65 -7.43 -0.28
N MET A 55 -18.51 -6.51 0.66
CA MET A 55 -18.82 -6.73 2.08
C MET A 55 -20.29 -6.50 2.43
N GLY A 56 -21.16 -6.22 1.44
CA GLY A 56 -22.60 -6.04 1.64
C GLY A 56 -22.95 -4.81 2.48
N ARG A 57 -22.13 -3.74 2.43
CA ARG A 57 -22.35 -2.44 3.07
C ARG A 57 -23.08 -1.44 2.15
N MET A 58 -23.07 -1.73 0.86
CA MET A 58 -23.62 -0.88 -0.21
C MET A 58 -24.27 -1.73 -1.30
N GLY A 59 -25.38 -1.21 -1.87
CA GLY A 59 -26.10 -1.82 -2.98
C GLY A 59 -25.62 -1.37 -4.37
N HIS A 60 -26.28 -1.89 -5.40
CA HIS A 60 -26.00 -1.54 -6.80
C HIS A 60 -26.41 -0.10 -7.17
N ASP A 61 -27.27 0.51 -6.35
CA ASP A 61 -27.68 1.91 -6.40
C ASP A 61 -26.68 2.86 -5.72
N LEU A 62 -25.55 2.33 -5.24
CA LEU A 62 -24.52 3.07 -4.50
C LEU A 62 -25.03 3.70 -3.21
N LEU A 63 -26.11 3.18 -2.66
CA LEU A 63 -26.66 3.59 -1.38
C LEU A 63 -26.27 2.56 -0.31
N SER A 64 -26.24 2.99 0.95
CA SER A 64 -25.95 2.08 2.04
C SER A 64 -27.14 1.14 2.25
N HIS A 65 -26.92 -0.14 1.93
CA HIS A 65 -27.88 -1.21 2.05
C HIS A 65 -27.17 -2.38 2.68
N GLY A 66 -27.09 -2.43 4.02
CA GLY A 66 -26.26 -3.42 4.67
C GLY A 66 -26.35 -3.43 6.19
N GLN A 67 -25.92 -4.55 6.79
CA GLN A 67 -25.74 -4.65 8.23
C GLN A 67 -24.38 -4.08 8.64
N GLY A 68 -24.39 -2.90 9.25
CA GLY A 68 -23.26 -2.28 9.96
C GLY A 68 -22.51 -1.20 9.17
N LYS A 69 -21.52 -0.59 9.81
CA LYS A 69 -20.87 0.65 9.33
C LYS A 69 -20.09 0.47 8.01
N PRO A 70 -19.96 1.53 7.20
CA PRO A 70 -19.04 1.58 6.08
C PRO A 70 -17.60 1.26 6.49
N LEU A 71 -16.84 0.67 5.56
CA LEU A 71 -15.45 0.28 5.73
C LEU A 71 -14.53 1.23 4.96
N GLY A 72 -13.47 1.70 5.63
CA GLY A 72 -12.37 2.39 4.99
C GLY A 72 -11.45 1.43 4.23
N LEU A 73 -10.58 2.00 3.41
CA LEU A 73 -9.57 1.26 2.66
C LEU A 73 -8.24 1.99 2.68
N MET A 74 -7.16 1.22 2.82
CA MET A 74 -5.80 1.66 2.53
C MET A 74 -5.22 0.76 1.44
N ASP A 75 -4.75 1.36 0.34
CA ASP A 75 -4.07 0.66 -0.75
C ASP A 75 -2.61 1.11 -0.80
N LEU A 76 -1.70 0.18 -0.50
CA LEU A 76 -0.26 0.44 -0.53
C LEU A 76 0.34 -0.16 -1.81
N GLY A 77 0.45 0.67 -2.84
CA GLY A 77 1.06 0.32 -4.12
C GLY A 77 2.58 0.46 -4.14
N GLY A 78 3.18 0.17 -5.30
CA GLY A 78 4.63 0.34 -5.52
C GLY A 78 5.06 1.81 -5.61
N SER A 79 4.26 2.64 -6.29
CA SER A 79 4.58 4.05 -6.55
C SER A 79 3.73 5.05 -5.78
N SER A 80 2.58 4.65 -5.25
CA SER A 80 1.66 5.52 -4.51
C SER A 80 0.97 4.77 -3.39
N THR A 81 0.40 5.52 -2.46
CA THR A 81 -0.50 5.02 -1.42
C THR A 81 -1.82 5.76 -1.50
N GLN A 82 -2.93 5.03 -1.40
CA GLN A 82 -4.28 5.60 -1.35
C GLN A 82 -4.91 5.31 0.01
N ILE A 83 -5.69 6.26 0.50
CA ILE A 83 -6.61 6.08 1.62
C ILE A 83 -7.98 6.58 1.23
N GLY A 84 -9.00 5.80 1.56
CA GLY A 84 -10.38 6.18 1.37
C GLY A 84 -11.17 5.96 2.65
N ILE A 85 -11.83 7.02 3.12
CA ILE A 85 -12.53 7.08 4.39
C ILE A 85 -14.00 7.41 4.11
N PRO A 86 -14.93 6.44 4.19
CA PRO A 86 -16.35 6.73 4.08
C PRO A 86 -16.85 7.43 5.35
N SER A 87 -17.74 8.40 5.19
CA SER A 87 -18.45 9.02 6.30
C SER A 87 -19.57 8.11 6.80
N PRO A 88 -19.55 7.67 8.07
CA PRO A 88 -20.65 6.92 8.66
C PRO A 88 -21.96 7.73 8.66
N VAL A 89 -21.86 9.05 8.89
CA VAL A 89 -23.01 9.96 8.93
C VAL A 89 -23.67 10.12 7.56
N ALA A 90 -22.87 10.16 6.48
CA ALA A 90 -23.42 10.22 5.13
C ALA A 90 -24.18 8.94 4.77
N ALA A 91 -23.66 7.79 5.19
CA ALA A 91 -24.33 6.50 5.00
C ALA A 91 -25.68 6.44 5.75
N GLU A 92 -25.74 6.88 7.01
CA GLU A 92 -26.98 6.93 7.81
C GLU A 92 -28.05 7.85 7.21
N LYS A 93 -27.64 8.92 6.54
CA LYS A 93 -28.54 9.89 5.90
C LYS A 93 -29.00 9.47 4.50
N GLY A 94 -28.64 8.27 4.04
CA GLY A 94 -28.99 7.79 2.70
C GLY A 94 -28.33 8.60 1.58
N ILE A 95 -27.19 9.24 1.86
CA ILE A 95 -26.40 9.94 0.84
C ILE A 95 -25.72 8.89 -0.05
N ASN A 96 -25.61 9.18 -1.34
CA ASN A 96 -24.85 8.32 -2.26
C ASN A 96 -23.44 8.11 -1.71
N PHE A 97 -23.05 6.83 -1.59
CA PHE A 97 -21.79 6.43 -0.99
C PHE A 97 -20.60 7.12 -1.65
N SER A 98 -20.62 7.28 -2.98
CA SER A 98 -19.52 7.90 -3.73
C SER A 98 -19.28 9.38 -3.36
N SER A 99 -20.34 10.12 -2.99
CA SER A 99 -20.25 11.50 -2.50
C SER A 99 -19.88 11.57 -1.01
N GLY A 100 -19.95 10.44 -0.31
CA GLY A 100 -19.71 10.29 1.12
C GLY A 100 -18.28 9.83 1.49
N VAL A 101 -17.35 9.72 0.54
CA VAL A 101 -15.98 9.21 0.79
C VAL A 101 -14.95 10.33 0.63
N LEU A 102 -14.13 10.52 1.66
CA LEU A 102 -12.86 11.24 1.53
C LEU A 102 -11.83 10.31 0.90
N VAL A 103 -11.26 10.70 -0.23
CA VAL A 103 -10.16 9.96 -0.86
C VAL A 103 -8.93 10.84 -0.94
N LYS A 104 -7.78 10.26 -0.61
CA LYS A 104 -6.47 10.87 -0.80
C LYS A 104 -5.51 9.88 -1.44
N SER A 105 -4.82 10.33 -2.47
CA SER A 105 -3.72 9.61 -3.09
C SER A 105 -2.39 10.34 -2.92
N TYR A 106 -1.40 9.63 -2.39
CA TYR A 106 -0.05 10.11 -2.15
C TYR A 106 0.91 9.50 -3.17
N LEU A 107 1.12 10.20 -4.30
CA LEU A 107 2.08 9.79 -5.31
C LEU A 107 3.51 9.93 -4.79
N GLY A 108 4.37 8.94 -5.06
CA GLY A 108 5.73 8.88 -4.51
C GLY A 108 5.81 8.25 -3.12
N PHE A 109 4.67 7.95 -2.49
CA PHE A 109 4.59 7.29 -1.18
C PHE A 109 4.23 5.81 -1.31
N GLY A 110 4.51 5.18 -2.44
CA GLY A 110 4.44 3.72 -2.56
C GLY A 110 5.69 3.05 -1.98
N MET A 111 5.59 1.77 -1.65
CA MET A 111 6.65 1.05 -0.94
C MET A 111 7.98 1.02 -1.71
N THR A 112 7.94 0.84 -3.04
CA THR A 112 9.15 0.81 -3.88
C THR A 112 9.75 2.20 -3.99
N HIS A 113 8.92 3.23 -4.15
CA HIS A 113 9.42 4.60 -4.29
C HIS A 113 10.11 5.10 -3.00
N ILE A 114 9.48 4.87 -1.84
CA ILE A 114 10.05 5.24 -0.53
C ILE A 114 11.30 4.41 -0.23
N GLN A 115 11.33 3.12 -0.58
CA GLN A 115 12.54 2.30 -0.47
C GLN A 115 13.71 2.91 -1.23
N HIS A 116 13.50 3.32 -2.49
CA HIS A 116 14.54 3.95 -3.29
C HIS A 116 15.03 5.26 -2.66
N LYS A 117 14.11 6.10 -2.15
CA LYS A 117 14.49 7.34 -1.46
C LYS A 117 15.29 7.09 -0.17
N VAL A 118 14.88 6.13 0.66
CA VAL A 118 15.62 5.74 1.87
C VAL A 118 17.00 5.20 1.50
N ARG A 119 17.09 4.30 0.50
CA ARG A 119 18.37 3.75 0.04
C ARG A 119 19.29 4.85 -0.51
N SER A 120 18.76 5.77 -1.31
CA SER A 120 19.54 6.87 -1.87
C SER A 120 20.07 7.83 -0.81
N LYS A 121 19.31 8.05 0.28
CA LYS A 121 19.69 8.99 1.33
C LYS A 121 20.56 8.37 2.42
N PHE A 122 20.31 7.10 2.75
CA PHE A 122 20.90 6.40 3.89
C PHE A 122 21.60 5.10 3.46
N GLY A 123 22.13 5.03 2.24
CA GLY A 123 22.63 3.80 1.62
C GLY A 123 23.77 3.06 2.34
N SER A 124 24.45 3.68 3.30
CA SER A 124 25.41 2.98 4.15
C SER A 124 24.75 2.22 5.32
N ASP A 125 23.50 2.54 5.67
CA ASP A 125 22.77 1.92 6.76
C ASP A 125 21.92 0.75 6.24
N LEU A 126 22.20 -0.46 6.73
CA LEU A 126 21.56 -1.69 6.28
C LEU A 126 20.46 -2.18 7.24
N SER A 127 20.02 -1.33 8.16
CA SER A 127 18.96 -1.64 9.15
C SER A 127 17.67 -2.17 8.53
N CYS A 128 17.33 -1.70 7.34
CA CYS A 128 16.12 -2.10 6.63
C CYS A 128 16.26 -3.41 5.83
N TYR A 129 17.41 -4.07 5.92
CA TYR A 129 17.72 -5.30 5.20
C TYR A 129 18.03 -6.41 6.20
N MET A 130 17.58 -7.62 5.89
CA MET A 130 17.92 -8.79 6.69
C MET A 130 19.41 -9.10 6.58
N PRO A 131 20.06 -9.65 7.63
CA PRO A 131 21.42 -10.13 7.56
C PRO A 131 21.69 -11.01 6.33
N GLY A 132 22.74 -10.68 5.57
CA GLY A 132 23.14 -11.40 4.35
C GLY A 132 22.29 -11.11 3.12
N SER A 133 21.49 -10.04 3.13
CA SER A 133 20.69 -9.63 1.97
C SER A 133 21.57 -9.31 0.76
N GLN A 134 21.04 -9.63 -0.42
CA GLN A 134 21.62 -9.28 -1.70
C GLN A 134 20.52 -8.73 -2.62
N THR A 135 20.85 -7.71 -3.41
CA THR A 135 19.93 -7.13 -4.41
C THR A 135 20.40 -7.47 -5.81
N LYS A 136 19.51 -7.31 -6.80
CA LYS A 136 19.86 -7.53 -8.20
C LYS A 136 20.83 -6.47 -8.72
N GLU A 137 20.71 -5.25 -8.21
CA GLU A 137 21.48 -4.08 -8.64
C GLU A 137 22.86 -4.03 -7.99
N GLU A 138 22.97 -4.32 -6.70
CA GLU A 138 24.20 -4.15 -5.92
C GLU A 138 24.88 -5.49 -5.57
N GLY A 139 24.23 -6.63 -5.83
CA GLY A 139 24.71 -7.93 -5.37
C GLY A 139 24.63 -8.03 -3.84
N PRO A 140 25.54 -8.80 -3.19
CA PRO A 140 25.60 -8.89 -1.73
C PRO A 140 25.85 -7.52 -1.10
N LEU A 141 24.95 -7.09 -0.22
CA LEU A 141 25.09 -5.83 0.48
C LEU A 141 26.22 -5.94 1.50
N GLN A 142 27.10 -4.94 1.54
CA GLN A 142 28.21 -4.86 2.49
C GLN A 142 28.01 -3.67 3.42
N GLY A 143 28.08 -3.94 4.73
CA GLY A 143 27.91 -2.93 5.76
C GLY A 143 27.52 -3.56 7.10
N ASP A 144 27.25 -2.70 8.06
CA ASP A 144 26.87 -3.09 9.42
C ASP A 144 25.38 -2.83 9.67
N ARG A 145 24.91 -3.26 10.85
CA ARG A 145 23.57 -2.95 11.38
C ARG A 145 22.41 -3.57 10.60
N PHE A 146 22.61 -4.69 9.93
CA PHE A 146 21.52 -5.46 9.33
C PHE A 146 20.41 -5.82 10.35
N GLY A 147 19.17 -5.78 9.90
CA GLY A 147 18.01 -6.28 10.63
C GLY A 147 17.62 -5.45 11.86
N ASP A 148 18.19 -4.26 12.05
CA ASP A 148 17.80 -3.31 13.09
C ASP A 148 16.48 -2.62 12.70
N ALA A 149 15.37 -3.33 12.88
CA ALA A 149 14.05 -2.85 12.55
C ALA A 149 13.67 -1.53 13.27
N PRO A 150 13.99 -1.30 14.56
CA PRO A 150 13.81 0.00 15.20
C PRO A 150 14.53 1.15 14.47
N ASN A 151 15.80 0.97 14.11
CA ASN A 151 16.52 2.00 13.36
C ASN A 151 15.97 2.14 11.93
N CYS A 152 15.54 1.06 11.29
CA CYS A 152 14.87 1.15 9.99
C CYS A 152 13.60 2.02 10.05
N ARG A 153 12.72 1.81 11.04
CA ARG A 153 11.53 2.66 11.24
C ARG A 153 11.90 4.12 11.44
N LYS A 154 12.98 4.40 12.19
CA LYS A 154 13.49 5.75 12.38
C LYS A 154 13.91 6.40 11.05
N LEU A 155 14.71 5.70 10.23
CA LEU A 155 15.15 6.23 8.92
C LEU A 155 13.97 6.53 7.99
N ILE A 156 12.98 5.65 7.98
CA ILE A 156 11.74 5.83 7.22
C ILE A 156 10.97 7.04 7.75
N ALA A 157 10.74 7.13 9.06
CA ALA A 157 10.02 8.23 9.69
C ALA A 157 10.71 9.59 9.44
N ASP A 158 12.03 9.65 9.56
CA ASP A 158 12.83 10.85 9.28
C ASP A 158 12.67 11.31 7.82
N LEU A 159 12.64 10.37 6.86
CA LEU A 159 12.36 10.68 5.47
C LEU A 159 10.94 11.21 5.28
N LEU A 160 9.92 10.51 5.80
CA LEU A 160 8.52 10.94 5.64
C LEU A 160 8.25 12.30 6.28
N GLN A 161 8.85 12.58 7.44
CA GLN A 161 8.75 13.87 8.10
C GLN A 161 9.34 14.99 7.22
N GLN A 162 10.50 14.75 6.60
CA GLN A 162 11.09 15.71 5.67
C GLN A 162 10.19 15.94 4.45
N GLU A 163 9.70 14.87 3.82
CA GLU A 163 8.82 14.94 2.64
C GLU A 163 7.51 15.68 2.95
N SER A 164 6.90 15.40 4.11
CA SER A 164 5.70 16.11 4.58
C SER A 164 5.98 17.59 4.82
N THR A 165 7.11 17.93 5.47
CA THR A 165 7.49 19.32 5.75
C THR A 165 7.76 20.11 4.47
N SER A 166 8.48 19.54 3.51
CA SER A 166 8.73 20.16 2.21
C SER A 166 7.44 20.38 1.44
N CYS A 167 6.54 19.38 1.42
CA CYS A 167 5.25 19.49 0.75
C CYS A 167 4.39 20.63 1.31
N LEU A 168 4.32 20.75 2.64
CA LEU A 168 3.55 21.82 3.31
C LEU A 168 4.13 23.21 3.02
N ALA A 169 5.46 23.34 2.94
CA ALA A 169 6.13 24.59 2.60
C ALA A 169 5.82 25.06 1.17
N GLU A 170 5.59 24.12 0.25
CA GLU A 170 5.24 24.40 -1.15
C GLU A 170 3.75 24.70 -1.38
N SER A 171 2.93 24.79 -0.33
CA SER A 171 1.48 25.05 -0.41
C SER A 171 0.71 24.04 -1.29
N GLN A 172 1.17 22.79 -1.35
CA GLN A 172 0.48 21.74 -2.09
C GLN A 172 -0.71 21.18 -1.29
N SER A 173 -1.86 20.94 -1.93
CA SER A 173 -3.13 20.59 -1.28
C SER A 173 -3.32 19.10 -0.92
N ALA A 174 -2.23 18.32 -0.81
CA ALA A 174 -2.31 16.86 -0.59
C ALA A 174 -1.06 16.26 0.07
N CYS A 175 -0.56 16.86 1.15
CA CYS A 175 0.62 16.34 1.85
C CYS A 175 0.29 15.13 2.73
N LEU A 176 1.24 14.21 2.88
CA LEU A 176 1.10 13.05 3.77
C LEU A 176 0.80 13.54 5.20
N GLY A 177 -0.29 13.06 5.79
CA GLY A 177 -0.75 13.46 7.12
C GLY A 177 -1.62 14.72 7.17
N ASP A 178 -1.77 15.45 6.06
CA ASP A 178 -2.65 16.62 5.98
C ASP A 178 -4.11 16.23 5.70
N LEU A 179 -4.73 15.59 6.70
CA LEU A 179 -6.17 15.33 6.73
C LEU A 179 -6.94 16.44 7.47
N LYS A 180 -6.23 17.40 8.10
CA LYS A 180 -6.82 18.42 8.97
C LYS A 180 -7.11 19.75 8.25
N GLY A 181 -6.65 19.91 7.02
CA GLY A 181 -6.72 21.18 6.30
C GLY A 181 -8.06 21.55 5.64
N ASN A 182 -9.03 20.65 5.48
CA ASN A 182 -10.31 20.99 4.83
C ASN A 182 -11.55 20.54 5.61
N GLN A 183 -12.63 21.32 5.51
CA GLN A 183 -13.94 20.99 6.09
C GLN A 183 -14.48 19.66 5.55
N GLU A 184 -14.08 19.25 4.34
CA GLU A 184 -14.51 17.98 3.75
C GLU A 184 -13.98 16.74 4.49
N SER A 185 -12.80 16.85 5.10
CA SER A 185 -12.17 15.75 5.85
C SER A 185 -12.73 15.65 7.26
N ALA A 186 -13.21 16.78 7.82
CA ALA A 186 -13.76 16.82 9.16
C ALA A 186 -15.03 15.95 9.32
N TRP A 187 -15.96 15.97 8.35
CA TRP A 187 -17.17 15.14 8.40
C TRP A 187 -16.95 13.69 7.95
N ALA A 188 -15.87 13.41 7.21
CA ALA A 188 -15.50 12.07 6.79
C ALA A 188 -14.81 11.26 7.91
N ILE A 189 -14.18 11.94 8.88
CA ILE A 189 -13.42 11.31 9.98
C ILE A 189 -14.25 11.27 11.29
N GLU A 190 -15.52 11.70 11.27
CA GLU A 190 -16.40 11.58 12.44
C GLU A 190 -16.81 10.11 12.68
N GLY A 191 -16.19 9.50 13.69
CA GLY A 191 -16.53 8.18 14.25
C GLY A 191 -15.47 7.09 14.04
N ASP A 192 -15.69 5.93 14.65
CA ASP A 192 -14.82 4.76 14.47
C ASP A 192 -15.11 4.09 13.12
N VAL A 193 -14.08 4.03 12.25
CA VAL A 193 -14.11 3.38 10.94
C VAL A 193 -13.12 2.21 10.93
N ASP A 194 -13.58 1.02 10.58
CA ASP A 194 -12.72 -0.13 10.32
C ASP A 194 -12.12 -0.04 8.91
N PHE A 195 -10.86 -0.44 8.75
CA PHE A 195 -10.14 -0.38 7.47
C PHE A 195 -9.76 -1.76 6.94
N TYR A 196 -9.82 -1.90 5.62
CA TYR A 196 -9.13 -2.97 4.90
C TYR A 196 -7.81 -2.46 4.31
N GLY A 197 -6.72 -3.13 4.64
CA GLY A 197 -5.41 -2.93 4.00
C GLY A 197 -5.22 -3.88 2.83
N VAL A 198 -5.04 -3.34 1.63
CA VAL A 198 -4.86 -4.12 0.39
C VAL A 198 -3.46 -3.94 -0.23
N SER A 199 -3.19 -4.70 -1.29
CA SER A 199 -1.93 -4.69 -2.02
C SER A 199 -0.73 -4.95 -1.11
N GLY A 200 0.19 -4.00 -0.99
CA GLY A 200 1.37 -4.10 -0.14
C GLY A 200 1.09 -4.46 1.30
N LEU A 201 0.01 -3.92 1.87
CA LEU A 201 -0.43 -4.26 3.22
C LEU A 201 -0.72 -5.76 3.32
N THR A 202 -1.42 -6.34 2.34
CA THR A 202 -1.70 -7.79 2.32
C THR A 202 -0.43 -8.61 2.10
N TYR A 203 0.34 -8.30 1.04
CA TYR A 203 1.47 -9.14 0.62
C TYR A 203 2.59 -9.19 1.66
N VAL A 204 2.83 -8.08 2.33
CA VAL A 204 3.91 -7.96 3.32
C VAL A 204 3.48 -8.58 4.64
N MET A 205 2.24 -8.36 5.09
CA MET A 205 1.74 -8.97 6.34
C MET A 205 1.62 -10.49 6.21
N ASP A 206 1.20 -10.99 5.05
CA ASP A 206 1.21 -12.43 4.77
C ASP A 206 2.64 -13.00 4.73
N PHE A 207 3.61 -12.23 4.21
CA PHE A 207 5.02 -12.63 4.28
C PHE A 207 5.54 -12.74 5.71
N VAL A 208 5.20 -11.79 6.60
CA VAL A 208 5.57 -11.85 8.03
C VAL A 208 5.00 -13.13 8.67
N ARG A 209 3.72 -13.42 8.41
CA ARG A 209 3.05 -14.65 8.87
C ARG A 209 3.75 -15.91 8.35
N TRP A 210 3.98 -15.96 7.04
CA TRP A 210 4.63 -17.09 6.38
C TRP A 210 6.04 -17.32 6.93
N TRP A 211 6.80 -16.25 7.17
CA TRP A 211 8.15 -16.34 7.74
C TRP A 211 8.13 -16.92 9.15
N LEU A 212 7.21 -16.46 10.01
CA LEU A 212 7.04 -17.00 11.38
C LEU A 212 6.70 -18.50 11.37
N GLN A 213 5.79 -18.91 10.48
CA GLN A 213 5.42 -20.32 10.32
C GLN A 213 6.59 -21.20 9.89
N ASN A 214 7.41 -20.74 8.92
CA ASN A 214 8.54 -21.52 8.40
C ASN A 214 9.79 -21.47 9.28
N SER A 215 9.92 -20.43 10.09
CA SER A 215 11.01 -20.30 11.08
C SER A 215 10.72 -21.05 12.38
N GLU A 216 9.55 -21.68 12.51
CA GLU A 216 9.07 -22.40 13.70
C GLU A 216 9.03 -21.50 14.96
N GLN A 217 8.90 -20.19 14.76
CA GLN A 217 8.78 -19.21 15.84
C GLN A 217 7.32 -19.14 16.29
N LYS A 218 7.05 -19.46 17.56
CA LYS A 218 5.75 -19.20 18.17
C LYS A 218 5.64 -17.70 18.46
N HIS A 219 4.61 -17.06 17.93
CA HIS A 219 4.40 -15.63 18.09
C HIS A 219 2.91 -15.28 18.11
N PRO A 220 2.42 -14.40 19.00
CA PRO A 220 1.00 -14.03 19.11
C PRO A 220 0.37 -13.54 17.78
N PHE A 221 1.18 -12.88 16.95
CA PHE A 221 0.78 -12.46 15.60
C PHE A 221 0.17 -13.58 14.75
N LEU A 222 0.60 -14.84 14.92
CA LEU A 222 0.04 -15.98 14.19
C LEU A 222 -1.42 -16.28 14.58
N ASP A 223 -1.78 -16.01 15.83
CA ASP A 223 -3.11 -16.27 16.39
C ASP A 223 -4.08 -15.11 16.10
N THR A 224 -3.56 -13.87 15.99
CA THR A 224 -4.37 -12.67 15.76
C THR A 224 -4.47 -12.25 14.31
N TYR A 225 -3.66 -12.82 13.40
CA TYR A 225 -3.78 -12.55 11.97
C TYR A 225 -5.17 -12.94 11.42
N PRO A 226 -5.82 -12.08 10.61
CA PRO A 226 -5.29 -10.89 9.92
C PRO A 226 -5.52 -9.56 10.67
N LYS A 227 -5.86 -9.58 11.96
CA LYS A 227 -6.17 -8.39 12.77
C LYS A 227 -5.26 -8.27 14.00
N PRO A 228 -3.92 -8.24 13.82
CA PRO A 228 -2.99 -8.08 14.93
C PRO A 228 -3.08 -6.68 15.53
N THR A 229 -2.66 -6.54 16.79
CA THR A 229 -2.36 -5.21 17.35
C THR A 229 -1.06 -4.65 16.76
N LEU A 230 -0.84 -3.34 16.83
CA LEU A 230 0.43 -2.72 16.40
C LEU A 230 1.64 -3.30 17.13
N ASN A 231 1.51 -3.62 18.42
CA ASN A 231 2.60 -4.22 19.20
C ASN A 231 2.92 -5.66 18.73
N GLU A 232 1.90 -6.45 18.42
CA GLU A 232 2.08 -7.80 17.87
C GLU A 232 2.71 -7.77 16.48
N LEU A 233 2.29 -6.83 15.64
CA LEU A 233 2.93 -6.63 14.33
C LEU A 233 4.38 -6.17 14.48
N GLN A 234 4.65 -5.17 15.33
CA GLN A 234 5.99 -4.63 15.51
C GLN A 234 6.96 -5.71 15.99
N SER A 235 6.59 -6.48 17.02
CA SER A 235 7.43 -7.57 17.53
C SER A 235 7.65 -8.69 16.50
N ALA A 236 6.63 -9.01 15.70
CA ALA A 236 6.77 -9.98 14.60
C ALA A 236 7.76 -9.48 13.52
N VAL A 237 7.67 -8.20 13.15
CA VAL A 237 8.56 -7.57 12.16
C VAL A 237 9.99 -7.47 12.68
N ASP A 238 10.19 -7.08 13.94
CA ASP A 238 11.51 -7.04 14.58
C ASP A 238 12.18 -8.42 14.53
N LEU A 239 11.43 -9.48 14.86
CA LEU A 239 11.93 -10.85 14.79
C LEU A 239 12.26 -11.27 13.34
N MET A 240 11.36 -11.00 12.39
CA MET A 240 11.55 -11.32 10.98
C MET A 240 12.79 -10.62 10.40
N CYS A 241 12.99 -9.34 10.70
CA CYS A 241 14.12 -8.54 10.21
C CYS A 241 15.47 -9.04 10.74
N SER A 242 15.51 -9.60 11.96
CA SER A 242 16.71 -10.23 12.52
C SER A 242 17.07 -11.58 11.88
N GLY A 243 16.16 -12.15 11.08
CA GLY A 243 16.32 -13.42 10.38
C GLY A 243 17.38 -13.40 9.28
N GLN A 244 18.01 -14.54 9.02
CA GLN A 244 19.03 -14.66 7.97
C GLN A 244 18.39 -14.74 6.57
N TYR A 245 18.79 -13.84 5.67
CA TYR A 245 18.29 -13.77 4.29
C TYR A 245 18.46 -15.10 3.55
N GLN A 246 19.64 -15.74 3.68
CA GLN A 246 19.95 -16.98 2.97
C GLN A 246 18.95 -18.11 3.29
N LYS A 247 18.54 -18.23 4.56
CA LYS A 247 17.56 -19.26 4.98
C LYS A 247 16.22 -19.09 4.25
N ILE A 248 15.81 -17.83 4.06
CA ILE A 248 14.55 -17.49 3.40
C ILE A 248 14.68 -17.70 1.89
N LYS A 249 15.83 -17.36 1.32
CA LYS A 249 16.16 -17.63 -0.08
C LYS A 249 16.03 -19.13 -0.38
N ASP A 250 16.58 -19.98 0.48
CA ASP A 250 16.51 -21.44 0.33
C ASP A 250 15.06 -21.97 0.38
N TRP A 251 14.17 -21.32 1.14
CA TRP A 251 12.74 -21.64 1.14
C TRP A 251 12.03 -21.19 -0.12
N THR A 252 12.39 -20.02 -0.67
CA THR A 252 11.85 -19.51 -1.93
C THR A 252 12.22 -20.42 -3.11
N ASP A 253 13.38 -21.07 -3.08
CA ASP A 253 13.82 -22.06 -4.08
C ASP A 253 13.02 -23.38 -3.99
N GLN A 254 12.42 -23.68 -2.83
CA GLN A 254 11.60 -24.86 -2.62
C GLN A 254 10.15 -24.61 -3.05
N LYS A 255 9.68 -25.29 -4.10
CA LYS A 255 8.29 -25.14 -4.60
C LYS A 255 7.21 -25.24 -3.53
N THR A 256 7.42 -26.07 -2.50
CA THR A 256 6.44 -26.30 -1.41
C THR A 256 6.50 -25.26 -0.30
N LYS A 257 7.58 -24.48 -0.21
CA LYS A 257 7.75 -23.45 0.83
C LYS A 257 7.74 -22.04 0.27
N ARG A 258 7.84 -21.85 -1.04
CA ARG A 258 7.82 -20.53 -1.68
C ARG A 258 6.60 -19.73 -1.26
N HIS A 259 6.84 -18.51 -0.79
CA HIS A 259 5.78 -17.55 -0.50
C HIS A 259 5.11 -17.09 -1.80
N GLN A 260 3.77 -17.07 -1.81
CA GLN A 260 2.97 -16.80 -3.02
C GLN A 260 3.26 -15.43 -3.64
N PHE A 261 3.46 -14.42 -2.79
CA PHE A 261 3.59 -13.02 -3.23
C PHE A 261 5.03 -12.49 -3.22
N THR A 262 6.04 -13.34 -2.96
CA THR A 262 7.43 -12.90 -2.87
C THR A 262 8.33 -13.72 -3.78
N ASP A 263 8.90 -13.04 -4.75
CA ASP A 263 9.94 -13.55 -5.63
C ASP A 263 11.33 -13.08 -5.16
N TYR A 264 12.35 -13.43 -5.93
CA TYR A 264 13.74 -13.04 -5.65
C TYR A 264 13.97 -11.54 -5.68
N ASP A 265 13.26 -10.83 -6.54
CA ASP A 265 13.46 -9.40 -6.71
C ASP A 265 12.87 -8.63 -5.51
N ASN A 266 11.79 -9.12 -4.89
CA ASN A 266 11.17 -8.46 -3.74
C ASN A 266 11.67 -8.94 -2.37
N LEU A 267 12.20 -10.17 -2.28
CA LEU A 267 12.63 -10.75 -1.00
C LEU A 267 13.57 -9.85 -0.17
N PRO A 268 14.61 -9.21 -0.75
CA PRO A 268 15.56 -8.38 0.01
C PRO A 268 14.90 -7.19 0.72
N PHE A 269 13.73 -6.77 0.24
CA PHE A 269 13.06 -5.55 0.68
C PHE A 269 11.92 -5.81 1.67
N ARG A 270 11.64 -7.06 2.04
CA ARG A 270 10.51 -7.38 2.94
C ARG A 270 10.68 -6.80 4.35
N CYS A 271 11.91 -6.72 4.86
CA CYS A 271 12.17 -6.04 6.13
C CYS A 271 11.85 -4.53 6.04
N PHE A 272 12.32 -3.86 4.98
CA PHE A 272 11.98 -2.47 4.71
C PHE A 272 10.47 -2.25 4.62
N GLN A 273 9.79 -3.03 3.77
CA GLN A 273 8.36 -2.85 3.49
C GLN A 273 7.49 -3.07 4.73
N ALA A 274 7.84 -4.04 5.59
CA ALA A 274 7.11 -4.29 6.82
C ALA A 274 7.29 -3.17 7.84
N ASN A 275 8.51 -2.62 7.95
CA ASN A 275 8.76 -1.43 8.77
C ASN A 275 8.10 -0.18 8.19
N TYR A 276 7.98 -0.06 6.86
CA TYR A 276 7.28 1.04 6.24
C TYR A 276 5.78 1.03 6.58
N ILE A 277 5.14 -0.13 6.54
CA ILE A 277 3.74 -0.30 6.99
C ILE A 277 3.58 0.15 8.45
N LEU A 278 4.48 -0.27 9.34
CA LEU A 278 4.44 0.14 10.75
C LEU A 278 4.62 1.65 10.97
N VAL A 279 5.29 2.37 10.06
CA VAL A 279 5.43 3.83 10.15
C VAL A 279 4.20 4.56 9.58
N LEU A 280 3.44 3.92 8.68
CA LEU A 280 2.22 4.49 8.12
C LEU A 280 0.99 4.32 9.04
N LEU A 281 0.97 3.29 9.88
CA LEU A 281 -0.10 3.00 10.84
C LEU A 281 0.13 3.69 12.18
#